data_AF-A0A517NC87-F1
#
_entry.id   AF-A0A517NC87-F1
#
_cell.length_a   1.000
_cell.length_b   1.000
_cell.length_c   1.000
_cell.angle_alpha   90.00
_cell.angle_beta   90.00
_cell.angle_gamma   90.00
#
_symmetry.space_group_name_H-M   'P 1'
#
loop_
_entity.id
_entity.type
_entity.pdbx_description
1 polymer ?
#
loop_
_entity_poly.entity_id
_entity_poly.type
_entity_poly.pdbx_seq_one_letter_code
_entity_poly.pdbx_strand_id
1 'polypeptide(L)'
;MHLVSKDILIHRFVPDDGAPTAAVRVTHRTERKDAICNATISPHDNLRTAMAELVEKLNPHPDHIGRPKLLMFDEVTLKLPESTQDGLITEMLWNFTRSQWQYFVKCRNDHASGVYDFADLQLFEEA
;
A
#
# COMPACT_ATOMS: atom_id res chain seq x y z
N MET A 1 12.77 6.42 4.97
CA MET A 1 11.57 7.18 4.53
C MET A 1 10.35 6.37 4.96
N HIS A 2 9.18 6.97 5.19
CA HIS A 2 7.95 6.22 5.47
C HIS A 2 6.86 6.81 4.58
N LEU A 3 6.03 5.97 3.96
CA LEU A 3 4.97 6.40 3.06
C LEU A 3 3.67 6.27 3.86
N VAL A 4 3.11 7.38 4.32
CA VAL A 4 1.90 7.37 5.16
C VAL A 4 0.68 7.53 4.28
N SER A 5 -0.33 6.68 4.46
CA SER A 5 -1.56 6.67 3.63
C SER A 5 -2.24 8.04 3.55
N LYS A 6 -2.27 8.80 4.66
CA LYS A 6 -2.83 10.17 4.72
C LYS A 6 -2.15 11.17 3.79
N ASP A 7 -0.89 10.91 3.44
CA ASP A 7 -0.09 11.76 2.56
C ASP A 7 -0.26 11.36 1.10
N ILE A 8 -1.03 10.31 0.81
CA ILE A 8 -1.32 9.81 -0.53
C ILE A 8 -2.73 10.23 -0.96
N LEU A 9 -2.81 10.83 -2.15
CA LEU A 9 -4.05 11.11 -2.87
C LEU A 9 -4.17 10.14 -4.03
N ILE A 10 -5.26 9.38 -4.08
CA ILE A 10 -5.59 8.50 -5.20
C ILE A 10 -6.76 9.14 -5.96
N HIS A 11 -6.57 9.39 -7.25
CA HIS A 11 -7.58 9.96 -8.12
C HIS A 11 -7.79 9.06 -9.33
N ARG A 12 -9.00 8.54 -9.47
CA ARG A 12 -9.44 7.84 -10.69
C ARG A 12 -9.97 8.87 -11.67
N PHE A 13 -9.55 8.79 -12.92
CA PHE A 13 -10.02 9.71 -13.96
C PHE A 13 -10.26 8.97 -15.27
N VAL A 14 -11.08 9.59 -16.12
CA VAL A 14 -11.31 9.14 -17.49
C VAL A 14 -10.38 9.98 -18.37
N PRO A 15 -9.44 9.39 -19.11
CA PRO A 15 -8.59 10.08 -20.06
C PRO A 15 -9.41 10.64 -21.23
N ASP A 16 -8.85 11.67 -21.88
CA ASP A 16 -9.53 12.52 -22.86
C ASP A 16 -9.96 11.77 -24.14
N ASP A 17 -9.46 10.54 -24.34
CA ASP A 17 -9.81 9.64 -25.43
C ASP A 17 -11.16 8.93 -25.24
N GLY A 18 -11.85 9.17 -24.12
CA GLY A 18 -13.24 8.71 -23.89
C GLY A 18 -13.37 7.19 -23.71
N ALA A 19 -12.25 6.48 -23.61
CA ALA A 19 -12.25 5.05 -23.36
C ALA A 19 -12.75 4.76 -21.93
N PRO A 20 -13.47 3.64 -21.70
CA PRO A 20 -13.74 3.16 -20.35
C PRO A 20 -12.41 2.76 -19.73
N THR A 21 -11.79 3.67 -18.99
CA THR A 21 -10.48 3.40 -18.40
C THR A 21 -10.57 3.31 -16.90
N ALA A 22 -9.62 2.55 -16.39
CA ALA A 22 -9.35 2.45 -14.99
C ALA A 22 -8.11 3.28 -14.62
N ALA A 23 -7.88 4.42 -15.28
CA ALA A 23 -6.70 5.24 -15.06
C ALA A 23 -6.65 5.75 -13.60
N VAL A 24 -5.50 5.58 -12.97
CA VAL A 24 -5.25 5.96 -11.58
C VAL A 24 -4.07 6.92 -11.55
N ARG A 25 -4.28 8.07 -10.91
CA ARG A 25 -3.21 8.98 -10.48
C ARG A 25 -3.02 8.83 -8.98
N VAL A 26 -1.76 8.72 -8.56
CA VAL A 26 -1.36 8.70 -7.16
C VAL A 26 -0.43 9.87 -6.92
N THR A 27 -0.70 10.68 -5.91
CA THR A 27 0.08 11.88 -5.58
C THR A 27 0.48 11.88 -4.11
N HIS A 28 1.77 12.12 -3.83
CA HIS A 28 2.27 12.37 -2.48
C HIS A 28 2.14 13.87 -2.16
N ARG A 29 1.28 14.22 -1.19
CA ARG A 29 0.90 15.60 -0.84
C ARG A 29 2.10 16.46 -0.45
N THR A 30 2.98 15.92 0.40
CA THR A 30 4.08 16.68 1.01
C THR A 30 5.22 16.90 0.03
N GLU A 31 5.59 15.86 -0.72
CA GLU A 31 6.72 15.88 -1.65
C GLU A 31 6.32 16.37 -3.05
N ARG A 32 5.02 16.54 -3.29
CA ARG A 32 4.42 16.99 -4.57
C ARG A 32 4.85 16.14 -5.77
N LYS A 33 5.12 14.85 -5.55
CA LYS A 33 5.42 13.88 -6.61
C LYS A 33 4.16 13.09 -6.93
N ASP A 34 3.96 12.80 -8.20
CA ASP A 34 2.84 12.00 -8.67
C ASP A 34 3.27 10.91 -9.65
N ALA A 35 2.44 9.89 -9.77
CA ALA A 35 2.55 8.80 -10.72
C ALA A 35 1.17 8.49 -11.30
N ILE A 36 1.12 8.13 -12.57
CA ILE A 36 -0.12 7.89 -13.31
C ILE A 36 0.01 6.57 -14.05
N CYS A 37 -0.96 5.68 -13.88
CA CYS A 37 -1.03 4.44 -14.65
C CYS A 37 -2.42 4.26 -15.26
N ASN A 38 -2.45 3.95 -16.55
CA ASN A 38 -3.64 3.65 -17.34
C ASN A 38 -3.42 2.42 -18.24
N ALA A 39 -2.45 1.56 -17.91
CA ALA A 39 -2.00 0.48 -18.77
C ALA A 39 -3.00 -0.68 -18.88
N THR A 40 -3.86 -0.86 -17.87
CA THR A 40 -4.80 -1.98 -17.80
C THR A 40 -6.25 -1.52 -17.64
N ILE A 41 -7.19 -2.42 -17.91
CA ILE A 41 -8.62 -2.22 -17.60
C ILE A 41 -8.93 -2.35 -16.09
N SER A 42 -7.97 -2.84 -15.30
CA SER A 42 -8.12 -3.08 -13.87
C SER A 42 -7.66 -1.85 -13.08
N PRO A 43 -8.55 -1.19 -12.32
CA PRO A 43 -8.16 -0.03 -11.50
C PRO A 43 -7.19 -0.43 -10.40
N HIS A 44 -7.29 -1.67 -9.94
CA HIS A 44 -6.42 -2.21 -8.90
C HIS A 44 -4.99 -2.40 -9.41
N ASP A 45 -4.80 -2.94 -10.61
CA ASP A 45 -3.47 -3.13 -11.19
C ASP A 45 -2.82 -1.81 -11.60
N ASN A 46 -3.62 -0.86 -12.09
CA ASN A 46 -3.16 0.50 -12.35
C ASN A 46 -2.77 1.21 -11.06
N LEU A 47 -3.53 1.07 -9.97
CA LEU A 47 -3.16 1.61 -8.67
C LEU A 47 -1.85 1.01 -8.16
N ARG A 48 -1.69 -0.31 -8.24
CA ARG A 48 -0.46 -1.00 -7.81
C ARG A 48 0.77 -0.49 -8.57
N THR A 49 0.63 -0.33 -9.88
CA THR A 49 1.71 0.17 -10.75
C THR A 49 2.04 1.63 -10.44
N ALA A 50 1.03 2.50 -10.34
CA ALA A 50 1.22 3.91 -10.02
C ALA A 50 1.83 4.12 -8.63
N MET A 51 1.42 3.33 -7.63
CA MET A 51 2.03 3.34 -6.29
C MET A 51 3.50 2.92 -6.33
N ALA A 52 3.85 1.86 -7.07
CA ALA A 52 5.23 1.42 -7.20
C ALA A 52 6.12 2.50 -7.83
N GLU A 53 5.65 3.15 -8.90
CA GLU A 53 6.35 4.26 -9.55
C GLU A 53 6.48 5.47 -8.62
N LEU A 54 5.45 5.80 -7.84
CA LEU A 54 5.52 6.87 -6.85
C LEU A 54 6.57 6.57 -5.77
N VAL A 55 6.66 5.32 -5.31
CA VAL A 55 7.68 4.90 -4.34
C VAL A 55 9.08 5.05 -4.92
N GLU A 56 9.30 4.65 -6.19
CA GLU A 56 10.57 4.86 -6.88
C GLU A 56 10.91 6.35 -6.96
N LYS A 57 9.94 7.20 -7.33
CA LYS A 57 10.11 8.66 -7.40
C LYS A 57 10.45 9.28 -6.06
N LEU A 58 9.89 8.78 -4.97
CA LEU A 58 10.14 9.29 -3.62
C LEU A 58 11.46 8.75 -3.04
N ASN A 59 12.00 7.66 -3.57
CA ASN A 59 13.23 7.06 -3.07
C ASN A 59 14.47 7.92 -3.45
N PRO A 60 15.24 8.46 -2.48
CA PRO A 60 16.44 9.22 -2.77
C PRO A 60 17.64 8.37 -3.23
N HIS A 61 17.63 7.05 -3.00
CA HIS A 61 18.72 6.14 -3.35
C HIS A 61 18.19 4.80 -3.90
N PRO A 62 17.89 4.71 -5.22
CA PRO A 62 17.29 3.53 -5.83
C PRO A 62 18.16 2.26 -5.75
N ASP A 63 19.49 2.41 -5.71
CA ASP A 63 20.43 1.28 -5.81
C ASP A 63 20.54 0.43 -4.54
N HIS A 64 20.10 0.96 -3.40
CA HIS A 64 20.23 0.30 -2.08
C HIS A 64 18.92 -0.30 -1.56
N ILE A 65 17.81 -0.09 -2.27
CA ILE A 65 16.48 -0.39 -1.77
C ILE A 65 15.77 -1.22 -2.85
N GLY A 66 15.52 -2.49 -2.54
CA GLY A 66 14.75 -3.37 -3.43
C GLY A 66 13.36 -2.80 -3.71
N ARG A 67 12.87 -2.99 -4.94
CA ARG A 67 11.52 -2.56 -5.35
C ARG A 67 10.48 -3.16 -4.42
N PRO A 68 9.72 -2.36 -3.66
CA PRO A 68 8.73 -2.92 -2.75
C PRO A 68 7.57 -3.48 -3.56
N LYS A 69 7.29 -4.77 -3.41
CA LYS A 69 6.08 -5.39 -3.94
C LYS A 69 4.91 -4.88 -3.12
N LEU A 70 4.13 -3.94 -3.65
CA LEU A 70 2.96 -3.41 -2.95
C LEU A 70 1.90 -4.51 -2.79
N LEU A 71 1.56 -4.81 -1.55
CA LEU A 71 0.51 -5.75 -1.19
C LEU A 71 -0.52 -4.99 -0.35
N MET A 72 -1.66 -4.66 -0.97
CA MET A 72 -2.76 -3.95 -0.34
C MET A 72 -3.74 -4.98 0.20
N PHE A 73 -4.06 -4.89 1.49
CA PHE A 73 -5.06 -5.73 2.13
C PHE A 73 -5.86 -4.83 3.07
N ASP A 74 -7.18 -5.00 3.07
CA ASP A 74 -8.06 -4.23 3.97
C ASP A 74 -8.20 -4.96 5.31
N GLU A 75 -8.36 -6.28 5.28
CA GLU A 75 -8.58 -7.13 6.46
C GLU A 75 -7.50 -8.21 6.60
N VAL A 76 -7.16 -8.51 7.85
CA VAL A 76 -6.14 -9.51 8.20
C VAL A 76 -6.57 -10.31 9.41
N THR A 77 -6.07 -11.55 9.52
CA THR A 77 -6.14 -12.29 10.78
C THR A 77 -4.75 -12.38 11.38
N LEU A 78 -4.61 -11.87 12.60
CA LEU A 78 -3.42 -11.98 13.43
C LEU A 78 -3.41 -13.33 14.16
N LYS A 79 -2.28 -14.02 14.11
CA LYS A 79 -1.99 -15.16 14.98
C LYS A 79 -1.24 -14.67 16.21
N LEU A 80 -1.94 -14.57 17.33
CA LEU A 80 -1.32 -14.42 18.65
C LEU A 80 -1.00 -15.81 19.23
N PRO A 81 -0.05 -15.93 20.17
CA PRO A 81 0.37 -17.21 20.74
C PRO A 81 -0.77 -18.09 21.27
N GLU A 82 -1.86 -17.47 21.76
CA GLU A 82 -2.99 -18.16 22.39
C GLU A 82 -4.33 -17.94 21.67
N SER A 83 -4.37 -17.16 20.58
CA SER A 83 -5.63 -16.82 19.90
C SER A 83 -5.43 -16.28 18.49
N THR A 84 -6.47 -16.33 17.66
CA THR A 84 -6.55 -15.57 16.41
C THR A 84 -7.47 -14.36 16.56
N GLN A 85 -7.11 -13.23 15.96
CA GLN A 85 -7.95 -12.04 15.93
C GLN A 85 -8.00 -11.42 14.55
N ASP A 86 -9.19 -11.00 14.15
CA ASP A 86 -9.37 -10.22 12.94
C ASP A 86 -9.01 -8.75 13.21
N GLY A 87 -8.39 -8.13 12.23
CA GLY A 87 -7.94 -6.75 12.30
C GLY A 87 -8.05 -6.06 10.95
N LEU A 88 -8.20 -4.75 11.01
CA LEU A 88 -8.25 -3.87 9.84
C LEU A 88 -6.89 -3.20 9.68
N ILE A 89 -6.29 -3.24 8.50
CA ILE A 89 -5.09 -2.46 8.23
C ILE A 89 -5.49 -1.00 8.05
N THR A 90 -4.98 -0.13 8.92
CA THR A 90 -5.24 1.32 8.80
C THR A 90 -4.04 2.09 8.26
N GLU A 91 -2.83 1.53 8.40
CA GLU A 91 -1.61 2.14 7.89
C GLU A 91 -0.67 1.08 7.31
N MET A 92 0.06 1.44 6.25
CA MET A 92 1.09 0.62 5.65
C MET A 92 2.39 1.42 5.62
N LEU A 93 3.49 0.79 6.02
CA LEU A 93 4.79 1.43 6.16
C LEU A 93 5.85 0.52 5.52
N TRP A 94 6.69 1.06 4.65
CA TRP A 94 7.84 0.30 4.15
C TRP A 94 9.04 0.49 5.07
N ASN A 95 9.57 -0.61 5.62
CA ASN A 95 10.80 -0.61 6.39
C ASN A 95 12.01 -0.79 5.46
N PHE A 96 12.70 0.32 5.18
CA PHE A 96 13.84 0.35 4.27
C PHE A 96 15.06 -0.44 4.78
N THR A 97 15.27 -0.54 6.09
CA THR A 97 16.40 -1.29 6.66
C THR A 97 16.20 -2.79 6.53
N ARG A 98 14.96 -3.26 6.71
CA ARG A 98 14.60 -4.68 6.64
C ARG A 98 14.10 -5.10 5.25
N SER A 99 13.91 -4.15 4.34
CA SER A 99 13.32 -4.37 3.01
C SER A 99 11.98 -5.13 3.07
N GLN A 100 11.07 -4.73 3.97
CA GLN A 100 9.77 -5.39 4.15
C GLN A 100 8.65 -4.39 4.48
N TRP A 101 7.41 -4.78 4.17
CA TRP A 101 6.22 -4.02 4.59
C TRP A 101 5.87 -4.30 6.05
N GLN A 102 5.49 -3.23 6.72
CA GLN A 102 4.90 -3.21 8.05
C GLN A 102 3.49 -2.65 7.94
N TYR A 103 2.60 -3.18 8.74
CA TYR A 103 1.18 -2.85 8.70
C TYR A 103 0.74 -2.47 10.12
N PHE A 104 0.09 -1.32 10.26
CA PHE A 104 -0.65 -1.04 11.47
C PHE A 104 -2.01 -1.73 11.36
N VAL A 105 -2.22 -2.71 12.23
CA VAL A 105 -3.46 -3.47 12.32
C VAL A 105 -4.24 -2.96 13.52
N LYS A 106 -5.48 -2.51 13.27
CA LYS A 106 -6.45 -2.15 14.28
C LYS A 106 -7.38 -3.34 14.54
N CYS A 107 -7.29 -3.92 15.72
CA CYS A 107 -8.14 -5.03 16.15
C CYS A 107 -9.35 -4.53 16.94
N ARG A 108 -10.37 -5.38 17.07
CA ARG A 108 -11.48 -5.12 18.02
C ARG A 108 -11.01 -5.05 19.47
N ASN A 109 -9.95 -5.78 19.80
CA ASN A 109 -9.29 -5.70 21.09
C ASN A 109 -8.09 -4.75 20.97
N ASP A 110 -8.20 -3.55 21.55
CA ASP A 110 -7.18 -2.50 21.42
C ASP A 110 -5.78 -2.93 21.91
N HIS A 111 -5.70 -3.91 22.82
CA HIS A 111 -4.42 -4.46 23.28
C HIS A 111 -3.64 -5.23 22.20
N ALA A 112 -4.33 -5.73 21.17
CA ALA A 112 -3.73 -6.42 20.03
C ALA A 112 -3.54 -5.50 18.82
N SER A 113 -3.93 -4.22 18.91
CA SER A 113 -3.68 -3.25 17.86
C SER A 113 -2.22 -2.81 17.88
N GLY A 114 -1.55 -2.79 16.72
CA GLY A 114 -0.13 -2.49 16.66
C GLY A 114 0.47 -2.59 15.28
N VAL A 115 1.80 -2.40 15.21
CA VAL A 115 2.58 -2.54 13.98
C VAL A 115 3.10 -3.96 13.88
N TYR A 116 2.78 -4.62 12.77
CA TYR A 116 3.16 -5.99 12.48
C TYR A 116 3.98 -6.07 11.19
N ASP A 117 4.97 -6.96 11.16
CA ASP A 117 5.68 -7.29 9.93
C ASP A 117 4.80 -8.22 9.07
N PHE A 118 4.94 -8.17 7.75
CA PHE A 118 4.17 -9.03 6.82
C PHE A 118 4.16 -10.51 7.22
N ALA A 119 5.30 -11.04 7.71
CA ALA A 119 5.44 -12.44 8.08
C ALA A 119 4.57 -12.86 9.28
N ASP A 120 4.13 -11.90 10.09
CA ASP A 120 3.28 -12.12 11.27
C ASP A 120 1.79 -12.07 10.93
N LEU A 121 1.44 -11.73 9.68
CA LEU A 121 0.07 -11.53 9.23
C LEU A 121 -0.39 -12.70 8.37
N GLN A 122 -1.60 -13.20 8.66
CA GLN A 122 -2.31 -14.05 7.72
C GLN A 122 -3.27 -13.16 6.91
N LEU A 123 -2.91 -12.97 5.64
CA LEU A 123 -3.58 -12.05 4.74
C LEU A 123 -4.54 -12.83 3.87
N PHE A 124 -5.80 -12.39 3.83
CA PHE A 124 -6.79 -12.91 2.90
C PHE A 124 -6.84 -11.96 1.72
N GLU A 125 -6.34 -12.42 0.57
CA GLU A 125 -6.61 -11.75 -0.71
C GLU A 125 -8.05 -12.13 -1.08
N GLU A 126 -8.97 -11.16 -1.17
CA GLU A 126 -10.28 -11.43 -1.78
C GLU A 126 -10.05 -11.85 -3.23
N ALA A 127 -10.56 -13.04 -3.58
CA ALA A 127 -10.42 -13.69 -4.88
C ALA A 127 -11.34 -13.09 -5.95
#